data_AF-A0A3D6CKP9-F1
#
_entry.id   AF-A0A3D6CKP9-F1
#
_cell.length_a   1.000
_cell.length_b   1.000
_cell.length_c   1.000
_cell.angle_alpha   90.00
_cell.angle_beta   90.00
_cell.angle_gamma   90.00
#
_symmetry.space_group_name_H-M   'P 1'
#
loop_
_entity.id
_entity.type
_entity.pdbx_description
1 polymer ?
#
loop_
_entity_poly.entity_id
_entity_poly.type
_entity_poly.pdbx_seq_one_letter_code
_entity_poly.pdbx_strand_id
1 'polypeptide(L)'
;MGIKSFQGKREINKGKIGAQILVSDYMTTNLITFKAEDSLDHVIAQLIAYKISGGPVVNDKNELIGMISEGDCIKHISDSMYYNMPMDSANTVEKNMVSEVETINKNMNVFDAATKFISSKRRR
;
A
#
# COMPACT_ATOMS: atom_id res chain seq x y z
N MET A 1 -56.53 29.23 -25.56
CA MET A 1 -56.66 28.48 -24.28
C MET A 1 -55.52 27.47 -24.26
N GLY A 2 -54.43 27.75 -23.54
CA GLY A 2 -53.18 26.97 -23.60
C GLY A 2 -53.11 25.92 -22.49
N ILE A 3 -52.68 24.71 -22.82
CA ILE A 3 -52.57 23.58 -21.90
C ILE A 3 -51.48 23.92 -20.86
N LYS A 4 -51.87 24.16 -19.60
CA LYS A 4 -50.99 24.69 -18.53
C LYS A 4 -50.17 23.63 -17.78
N SER A 5 -50.25 22.36 -18.13
CA SER A 5 -49.58 21.32 -17.32
C SER A 5 -49.45 20.01 -18.08
N PHE A 6 -48.45 19.91 -18.95
CA PHE A 6 -47.93 18.61 -19.37
C PHE A 6 -46.68 18.32 -18.54
N GLN A 7 -46.80 17.50 -17.49
CA GLN A 7 -45.64 16.92 -16.83
C GLN A 7 -45.38 15.56 -17.47
N GLY A 8 -44.35 15.49 -18.31
CA GLY A 8 -43.87 14.23 -18.87
C GLY A 8 -43.46 13.27 -17.74
N LYS A 9 -43.55 11.96 -18.02
CA LYS A 9 -43.18 10.88 -17.11
C LYS A 9 -41.73 11.08 -16.67
N ARG A 10 -41.52 11.65 -15.47
CA ARG A 10 -40.21 11.69 -14.84
C ARG A 10 -39.88 10.26 -14.45
N GLU A 11 -39.06 9.59 -15.25
CA GLU A 11 -38.37 8.43 -14.72
C GLU A 11 -37.52 8.92 -13.56
N ILE A 12 -37.89 8.49 -12.36
CA ILE A 12 -37.00 8.52 -11.22
C ILE A 12 -35.87 7.60 -11.67
N ASN A 13 -34.80 8.18 -12.18
CA ASN A 13 -33.51 7.51 -12.21
C ASN A 13 -33.23 7.18 -10.76
N LYS A 14 -33.65 5.98 -10.32
CA LYS A 14 -32.96 5.25 -9.28
C LYS A 14 -31.57 5.14 -9.85
N GLY A 15 -30.72 6.10 -9.53
CA GLY A 15 -29.31 6.04 -9.85
C GLY A 15 -28.94 4.63 -9.47
N LYS A 16 -28.53 3.82 -10.47
CA LYS A 16 -27.95 2.51 -10.20
C LYS A 16 -26.96 2.81 -9.08
N ILE A 17 -27.24 2.30 -7.88
CA ILE A 17 -26.26 2.31 -6.80
C ILE A 17 -25.11 1.58 -7.46
N GLY A 18 -24.11 2.35 -7.91
CA GLY A 18 -23.02 1.83 -8.71
C GLY A 18 -22.49 0.66 -7.92
N ALA A 19 -22.40 -0.51 -8.57
CA ALA A 19 -21.95 -1.74 -7.93
C ALA A 19 -20.83 -1.38 -6.96
N GLN A 20 -21.00 -1.72 -5.68
CA GLN A 20 -20.10 -1.24 -4.63
C GLN A 20 -18.70 -1.74 -4.97
N ILE A 21 -17.85 -0.87 -5.52
CA ILE A 21 -16.50 -1.21 -5.95
C ILE A 21 -15.65 -1.24 -4.69
N LEU A 22 -15.21 -2.43 -4.28
CA LEU A 22 -14.50 -2.65 -3.03
C LEU A 22 -12.99 -2.72 -3.25
N VAL A 23 -12.23 -2.37 -2.22
CA VAL A 23 -10.76 -2.55 -2.21
C VAL A 23 -10.38 -4.01 -2.50
N SER A 24 -11.16 -4.97 -2.00
CA SER A 24 -10.97 -6.40 -2.25
C SER A 24 -10.94 -6.77 -3.73
N ASP A 25 -11.60 -5.98 -4.58
CA ASP A 25 -11.73 -6.26 -6.01
C ASP A 25 -10.46 -5.88 -6.78
N TYR A 26 -9.56 -5.08 -6.18
CA TYR A 26 -8.35 -4.55 -6.81
C TYR A 26 -7.06 -4.86 -6.05
N MET A 27 -7.14 -5.23 -4.77
CA MET A 27 -5.94 -5.49 -3.96
C MET A 27 -5.18 -6.73 -4.45
N THR A 28 -3.84 -6.68 -4.37
CA THR A 28 -3.01 -7.87 -4.59
C THR A 28 -3.07 -8.77 -3.36
N THR A 29 -3.36 -10.06 -3.56
CA THR A 29 -3.49 -11.05 -2.47
C THR A 29 -2.28 -11.96 -2.34
N ASN A 30 -1.55 -12.19 -3.43
CA ASN A 30 -0.30 -12.97 -3.41
C ASN A 30 0.88 -12.02 -3.21
N LEU A 31 1.24 -11.80 -1.95
CA LEU A 31 2.27 -10.84 -1.57
C LEU A 31 3.61 -11.53 -1.38
N ILE A 32 4.68 -10.84 -1.78
CA ILE A 32 6.04 -11.17 -1.35
C ILE A 32 6.25 -10.49 0.00
N THR A 33 6.55 -11.28 1.02
CA THR A 33 6.68 -10.83 2.41
C THR A 33 8.13 -11.02 2.88
N PHE A 34 8.56 -10.17 3.80
CA PHE A 34 9.88 -10.24 4.44
C PHE A 34 9.77 -10.54 5.93
N LYS A 35 10.88 -10.97 6.53
CA LYS A 35 11.03 -11.17 7.98
C LYS A 35 11.87 -10.04 8.58
N ALA A 36 11.72 -9.81 9.88
CA ALA A 36 12.42 -8.72 10.58
C ALA A 36 13.95 -8.95 10.61
N GLU A 37 14.33 -10.22 10.70
CA GLU A 37 15.69 -10.75 10.73
C GLU A 37 16.35 -10.85 9.34
N ASP A 38 15.59 -10.66 8.25
CA ASP A 38 16.17 -10.68 6.91
C ASP A 38 17.24 -9.59 6.76
N SER A 39 18.33 -9.93 6.08
CA SER A 39 19.36 -8.96 5.70
C SER A 39 18.82 -8.00 4.63
N LEU A 40 19.23 -6.74 4.65
CA LEU A 40 18.86 -5.79 3.59
C LEU A 40 19.29 -6.24 2.19
N ASP A 41 20.45 -6.88 2.06
CA ASP A 41 20.94 -7.38 0.76
C ASP A 41 19.98 -8.39 0.14
N HIS A 42 19.45 -9.30 0.98
CA HIS A 42 18.43 -10.25 0.56
C HIS A 42 17.15 -9.54 0.08
N VAL A 43 16.68 -8.55 0.83
CA VAL A 43 15.50 -7.76 0.47
C VAL A 43 15.72 -7.04 -0.86
N ILE A 44 16.85 -6.33 -1.03
CA ILE A 44 17.19 -5.62 -2.26
C ILE A 44 17.19 -6.59 -3.46
N ALA A 45 17.82 -7.76 -3.31
CA ALA A 45 17.83 -8.77 -4.36
C ALA A 45 16.41 -9.24 -4.73
N GLN A 46 15.53 -9.45 -3.75
CA GLN A 46 14.14 -9.81 -3.99
C GLN A 46 13.35 -8.68 -4.68
N LEU A 47 13.49 -7.44 -4.21
CA LEU A 47 12.82 -6.29 -4.81
C LEU A 47 13.13 -6.17 -6.31
N ILE A 48 14.41 -6.32 -6.68
CA ILE A 48 14.89 -6.31 -8.06
C ILE A 48 14.35 -7.52 -8.84
N ALA A 49 14.48 -8.72 -8.29
CA ALA A 49 14.10 -9.96 -8.96
C ALA A 49 12.60 -10.00 -9.29
N TYR A 50 11.76 -9.56 -8.36
CA TYR A 50 10.31 -9.55 -8.52
C TYR A 50 9.76 -8.23 -9.07
N LYS A 51 10.63 -7.24 -9.33
CA LYS A 51 10.25 -5.91 -9.85
C LYS A 51 9.19 -5.23 -8.99
N ILE A 52 9.34 -5.34 -7.68
CA ILE A 52 8.47 -4.70 -6.68
C ILE A 52 9.26 -3.63 -5.94
N SER A 53 8.56 -2.57 -5.54
CA SER A 53 9.20 -1.42 -4.90
C SER A 53 9.28 -1.47 -3.38
N GLY A 54 8.76 -2.55 -2.79
CA GLY A 54 8.64 -2.74 -1.35
C GLY A 54 7.68 -3.87 -1.05
N GLY A 55 7.64 -4.28 0.21
CA GLY A 55 6.77 -5.34 0.68
C GLY A 55 6.51 -5.28 2.18
N PRO A 56 5.46 -5.98 2.63
CA PRO A 56 5.15 -6.15 4.05
C PRO A 56 6.19 -7.01 4.75
N VAL A 57 6.47 -6.65 6.00
CA VAL A 57 7.27 -7.42 6.94
C VAL A 57 6.32 -8.12 7.89
N VAL A 58 6.43 -9.43 8.03
CA VAL A 58 5.50 -10.26 8.81
C VAL A 58 6.23 -11.10 9.85
N ASN A 59 5.59 -11.37 10.99
CA ASN A 59 6.11 -12.30 11.99
C ASN A 59 5.82 -13.77 11.61
N ASP A 60 6.15 -14.71 12.50
CA ASP A 60 5.92 -16.15 12.29
C ASP A 60 4.46 -16.57 12.27
N LYS A 61 3.58 -15.72 12.77
CA LYS A 61 2.12 -15.91 12.72
C LYS A 61 1.50 -15.29 11.47
N ASN A 62 2.32 -14.79 10.53
CA ASN A 62 1.90 -14.01 9.36
C ASN A 62 1.14 -12.72 9.71
N GLU A 63 1.40 -12.15 10.88
CA GLU A 63 0.87 -10.85 11.26
C GLU A 63 1.82 -9.76 10.75
N LEU A 64 1.24 -8.68 10.19
CA LEU A 64 1.98 -7.53 9.69
C LEU A 64 2.65 -6.79 10.86
N ILE A 65 3.97 -6.63 10.79
CA ILE A 65 4.78 -5.92 11.80
C ILE A 65 5.49 -4.69 11.25
N GLY A 66 5.52 -4.52 9.93
CA GLY A 66 6.11 -3.35 9.29
C GLY A 66 6.02 -3.37 7.77
N MET A 67 6.60 -2.36 7.14
CA MET A 67 6.76 -2.24 5.69
C MET A 67 8.20 -1.86 5.37
N ILE A 68 8.78 -2.47 4.36
CA ILE A 68 10.11 -2.11 3.83
C ILE A 68 10.00 -1.73 2.35
N SER A 69 10.68 -0.67 1.95
CA SER A 69 10.68 -0.17 0.57
C SER A 69 12.10 0.02 0.02
N GLU A 70 12.19 0.17 -1.31
CA GLU A 70 13.44 0.59 -1.98
C GLU A 70 13.99 1.89 -1.38
N GLY A 71 13.11 2.83 -1.01
CA GLY A 71 13.50 4.10 -0.41
C GLY A 71 14.19 3.93 0.94
N ASP A 72 13.71 2.99 1.75
CA ASP A 72 14.31 2.67 3.05
C ASP A 72 15.70 2.04 2.88
N CYS A 73 15.83 1.14 1.89
CA CYS A 73 17.12 0.53 1.53
C CYS A 73 18.12 1.58 1.03
N ILE A 74 17.69 2.49 0.16
CA ILE A 74 18.54 3.57 -0.38
C ILE A 74 18.98 4.52 0.74
N LYS A 75 18.09 4.86 1.67
CA LYS A 75 18.40 5.71 2.82
C LYS A 75 19.53 5.09 3.65
N HIS A 76 19.41 3.80 3.96
CA HIS A 76 20.42 3.07 4.71
C HIS A 76 21.78 3.04 4.00
N ILE A 77 21.80 2.70 2.70
CA ILE A 77 23.03 2.69 1.90
C ILE A 77 23.67 4.08 1.86
N SER A 78 22.86 5.12 1.71
CA SER A 78 23.33 6.51 1.72
C SER A 78 24.00 6.83 3.05
N ASP A 79 23.32 6.59 4.17
CA ASP A 79 23.85 6.88 5.51
C ASP A 79 25.17 6.12 5.78
N SER A 80 25.24 4.84 5.40
CA SER A 80 26.47 4.03 5.53
C SER A 80 27.64 4.64 4.76
N MET A 81 27.42 5.04 3.50
CA MET A 81 28.46 5.66 2.67
C MET A 81 28.89 7.04 3.19
N TYR A 82 27.94 7.86 3.68
CA TYR A 82 28.25 9.19 4.22
C TYR A 82 29.08 9.14 5.49
N TYR A 83 28.77 8.22 6.40
CA TYR A 83 29.45 8.12 7.70
C TYR A 83 30.64 7.16 7.71
N ASN A 84 31.01 6.59 6.56
CA ASN A 84 32.00 5.50 6.44
C ASN A 84 31.74 4.37 7.46
N MET A 85 30.46 4.12 7.77
CA MET A 85 30.10 2.98 8.61
C MET A 85 30.31 1.72 7.78
N PRO A 86 31.01 0.71 8.31
CA PRO A 86 31.14 -0.55 7.61
C PRO A 86 29.72 -1.07 7.29
N MET A 87 29.51 -1.50 6.04
CA MET A 87 28.29 -2.21 5.63
C MET A 87 28.32 -3.56 6.35
N ASP A 88 28.02 -3.54 7.64
CA ASP A 88 28.01 -4.73 8.46
C ASP A 88 26.83 -5.60 8.02
N SER A 89 27.04 -6.91 8.06
CA SER A 89 25.98 -7.92 7.96
C SER A 89 24.92 -7.83 9.06
N ALA A 90 25.05 -6.86 9.98
CA ALA A 90 24.13 -6.57 11.08
C ALA A 90 22.97 -5.63 10.70
N ASN A 91 22.84 -5.28 9.42
CA ASN A 91 21.76 -4.46 8.91
C ASN A 91 20.56 -5.32 8.49
N THR A 92 19.60 -5.38 9.40
CA THR A 92 18.37 -6.15 9.25
C THR A 92 17.21 -5.26 8.81
N VAL A 93 16.15 -5.90 8.32
CA VAL A 93 14.89 -5.24 7.99
C VAL A 93 14.31 -4.50 9.20
N GLU A 94 14.36 -5.09 10.39
CA GLU A 94 13.80 -4.51 11.62
C GLU A 94 14.27 -3.07 11.89
N LYS A 95 15.55 -2.78 11.65
CA LYS A 95 16.16 -1.46 11.90
C LYS A 95 15.77 -0.40 10.87
N ASN A 96 15.32 -0.83 9.69
CA ASN A 96 15.14 0.05 8.53
C ASN A 96 13.69 0.11 8.05
N MET A 97 12.84 -0.83 8.49
CA MET A 97 11.43 -0.85 8.13
C MET A 97 10.64 0.24 8.84
N VAL A 98 9.51 0.62 8.23
CA VAL A 98 8.49 1.43 8.88
C VAL A 98 7.57 0.50 9.67
N SER A 99 7.65 0.56 11.00
CA SER A 99 6.82 -0.26 11.89
C SER A 99 5.38 0.25 12.01
N GLU A 100 5.15 1.56 11.89
CA GLU A 100 3.81 2.14 11.92
C GLU A 100 3.15 2.11 10.54
N VAL A 101 2.41 1.03 10.29
CA VAL A 101 1.73 0.81 9.02
C VAL A 101 0.26 1.22 9.11
N GLU A 102 -0.15 2.09 8.21
CA GLU A 102 -1.56 2.44 8.06
C GLU A 102 -2.25 1.41 7.16
N THR A 103 -3.38 0.86 7.63
CA THR A 103 -4.15 -0.14 6.89
C THR A 103 -5.54 0.39 6.51
N ILE A 104 -6.14 -0.26 5.50
CA ILE A 104 -7.52 -0.04 5.09
C ILE A 104 -8.26 -1.36 5.06
N ASN A 105 -9.58 -1.30 5.28
CA ASN A 105 -10.41 -2.50 5.25
C ASN A 105 -10.66 -2.94 3.81
N LYS A 106 -10.56 -4.24 3.51
CA LYS A 106 -10.85 -4.80 2.17
C LYS A 106 -12.28 -4.52 1.68
N ASN A 107 -13.23 -4.34 2.60
CA ASN A 107 -14.63 -4.01 2.29
C ASN A 107 -14.88 -2.50 2.20
N MET A 108 -13.83 -1.66 2.25
CA MET A 108 -13.93 -0.21 2.01
C MET A 108 -14.21 0.05 0.52
N ASN A 109 -14.94 1.12 0.22
CA ASN A 109 -15.14 1.56 -1.15
C ASN A 109 -13.82 2.12 -1.74
N VAL A 110 -13.52 1.82 -3.00
CA VAL A 110 -12.30 2.29 -3.68
C VAL A 110 -12.17 3.81 -3.72
N PHE A 111 -13.28 4.56 -3.82
CA PHE A 111 -13.26 6.02 -3.80
C PHE A 111 -12.88 6.58 -2.41
N ASP A 112 -13.30 5.93 -1.34
CA ASP A 112 -12.90 6.28 0.03
C ASP A 112 -11.41 5.97 0.24
N ALA A 113 -10.94 4.82 -0.27
CA ALA A 113 -9.53 4.47 -0.27
C ALA A 113 -8.68 5.49 -1.04
N ALA A 114 -9.12 5.91 -2.23
CA ALA A 114 -8.45 6.94 -3.03
C ALA A 114 -8.33 8.28 -2.29
N THR A 115 -9.41 8.70 -1.62
CA THR A 115 -9.40 9.90 -0.78
C THR A 115 -8.37 9.79 0.34
N LYS A 116 -8.30 8.62 1.00
CA LYS A 116 -7.33 8.35 2.07
C LYS A 116 -5.89 8.37 1.57
N PHE A 117 -5.62 7.87 0.36
CA PHE A 117 -4.28 7.91 -0.26
C PHE A 117 -3.83 9.35 -0.52
N ILE A 118 -4.72 10.19 -1.06
CA ILE A 118 -4.43 11.60 -1.33
C ILE A 118 -4.16 12.35 -0.02
N SER A 119 -4.99 12.17 1.01
CA SER A 119 -4.85 12.87 2.28
C SER A 119 -3.60 12.47 3.06
N SER A 120 -3.25 11.18 3.04
CA SER A 120 -2.05 10.64 3.69
C SER A 120 -0.77 10.81 2.87
N LYS A 121 -0.85 11.37 1.65
CA LYS A 121 0.25 11.49 0.69
C LYS A 121 0.92 10.14 0.37
N ARG A 122 0.14 9.06 0.40
CA ARG A 122 0.58 7.71 0.04
C ARG A 122 0.36 7.49 -1.45
N ARG A 123 1.39 6.97 -2.14
CA ARG A 123 1.30 6.57 -3.56
C ARG A 123 0.85 5.12 -3.73
N ARG A 124 1.04 4.31 -2.69
CA ARG A 124 0.92 2.86 -2.67
C ARG A 124 0.43 2.47 -1.28
#